data_AF-G7KMN0-F1
#
_entry.id   AF-G7KMN0-F1
#
_cell.length_a   1.000
_cell.length_b   1.000
_cell.length_c   1.000
_cell.angle_alpha   90.00
_cell.angle_beta   90.00
_cell.angle_gamma   90.00
#
_symmetry.space_group_name_H-M   'P 1'
#
loop_
_entity.id
_entity.type
_entity.pdbx_description
1 polymer ?
#
loop_
_entity_poly.entity_id
_entity_poly.type
_entity_poly.pdbx_seq_one_letter_code
_entity_poly.pdbx_strand_id
1 'polypeptide(L)'
;MDKLIHIICFFLLTTLLQTLHCQPHQPQTNLNYSLCREESYNYGDQLSNISYPFWGHNRPSHCGGGDLFYLNCFEDQRKNFTSTILLGSQNFTVLNINLTTYTIKMRRTDLADEVCTLKFNDTYLSPNIFQFPT
;
A
#
# COMPACT_ATOMS: atom_id res chain seq x y z
N MET A 1 -27.22 2.30 34.89
CA MET A 1 -26.08 1.40 34.63
C MET A 1 -26.00 1.05 33.15
N ASP A 2 -27.10 0.69 32.50
CA ASP A 2 -27.14 0.29 31.07
C ASP A 2 -26.72 1.39 30.10
N LYS A 3 -27.11 2.65 30.36
CA LYS A 3 -26.70 3.80 29.52
C LYS A 3 -25.19 4.04 29.55
N LEU A 4 -24.55 3.77 30.69
CA LEU A 4 -23.10 3.93 30.85
C LEU A 4 -22.35 2.83 30.07
N ILE A 5 -22.87 1.59 30.10
CA ILE A 5 -22.33 0.46 29.33
C ILE A 5 -22.43 0.73 27.83
N HIS A 6 -23.57 1.22 27.34
CA HIS A 6 -23.72 1.56 25.91
C HIS A 6 -22.79 2.69 25.45
N ILE A 7 -22.61 3.73 26.27
CA ILE A 7 -21.70 4.83 25.97
C ILE A 7 -20.24 4.33 25.91
N ILE A 8 -19.84 3.48 26.87
CA ILE A 8 -18.51 2.87 26.89
C ILE A 8 -18.32 1.97 25.67
N CYS A 9 -19.29 1.13 25.31
CA CYS A 9 -19.22 0.30 24.11
C CYS A 9 -19.11 1.13 22.82
N PHE A 10 -19.81 2.26 22.73
CA PHE A 10 -19.71 3.17 21.58
C PHE A 10 -18.32 3.83 21.48
N PHE A 11 -17.75 4.27 22.60
CA PHE A 11 -16.38 4.79 22.62
C PHE A 11 -15.33 3.71 22.30
N LEU A 12 -15.50 2.47 22.81
CA LEU A 12 -14.60 1.36 22.49
C LEU A 12 -14.70 0.93 21.02
N LEU A 13 -15.91 0.98 20.43
CA LEU A 13 -16.12 0.64 19.03
C LEU A 13 -15.52 1.71 18.08
N THR A 14 -15.59 2.99 18.47
CA THR A 14 -15.02 4.08 17.68
C THR A 14 -13.49 4.16 17.78
N THR A 15 -12.89 3.87 18.93
CA THR A 15 -11.42 3.78 19.06
C THR A 15 -10.84 2.57 18.32
N LEU A 16 -11.58 1.46 18.25
CA LEU A 16 -11.18 0.29 17.45
C LEU A 16 -11.26 0.54 15.94
N LEU A 17 -12.15 1.43 15.49
CA LEU A 17 -12.27 1.82 14.09
C LEU A 17 -11.15 2.78 13.64
N GLN A 18 -10.60 3.56 14.57
CA GLN A 18 -9.49 4.49 14.32
C GLN A 18 -8.14 3.77 14.16
N THR A 19 -8.01 2.49 14.49
CA THR A 19 -6.76 1.75 14.27
C THR A 19 -6.63 1.19 12.85
N LEU A 20 -7.70 1.21 12.03
CA LEU A 20 -7.65 0.82 10.61
C LEU A 20 -7.03 1.94 9.75
N HIS A 21 -5.73 2.20 9.91
CA HIS A 21 -5.04 3.25 9.16
C HIS A 21 -4.57 2.73 7.79
N CYS A 22 -5.51 2.64 6.84
CA CYS A 22 -5.26 2.75 5.42
C CYS A 22 -6.40 3.56 4.83
N GLN A 23 -6.18 4.87 4.62
CA GLN A 23 -7.21 5.70 4.01
C GLN A 23 -7.43 5.29 2.55
N PRO A 24 -8.69 5.09 2.11
CA PRO A 24 -8.98 4.84 0.71
C PRO A 24 -8.61 6.06 -0.13
N HIS A 25 -8.03 5.82 -1.31
CA HIS A 25 -7.66 6.87 -2.26
C HIS A 25 -8.92 7.61 -2.75
N GLN A 26 -8.94 8.94 -2.57
CA GLN A 26 -9.96 9.81 -3.14
C GLN A 26 -9.37 10.60 -4.32
N PRO A 27 -10.10 10.74 -5.44
CA PRO A 27 -9.66 11.59 -6.55
C PRO A 27 -9.55 13.05 -6.09
N GLN A 28 -8.36 13.65 -6.21
CA GLN A 28 -8.13 15.06 -5.88
C GLN A 28 -8.26 15.96 -7.11
N THR A 29 -9.04 17.04 -6.99
CA THR A 29 -9.32 18.01 -8.08
C THR A 29 -8.37 19.20 -8.10
N ASN A 30 -7.64 19.46 -7.00
CA ASN A 30 -6.60 20.49 -6.91
C ASN A 30 -5.26 19.84 -6.60
N LEU A 31 -4.38 19.76 -7.60
CA LEU A 31 -3.07 19.12 -7.50
C LEU A 31 -2.09 20.04 -6.75
N ASN A 32 -1.94 19.83 -5.44
CA ASN A 32 -0.89 20.49 -4.68
C ASN A 32 0.40 19.65 -4.70
N TYR A 33 1.41 20.11 -5.45
CA TYR A 33 2.69 19.42 -5.56
C TYR A 33 3.62 19.61 -4.35
N SER A 34 3.34 20.54 -3.43
CA SER A 34 4.13 20.66 -2.18
C SER A 34 4.07 19.38 -1.35
N LEU A 35 2.91 18.71 -1.38
CA LEU A 35 2.67 17.42 -0.73
C LEU A 35 3.63 16.33 -1.21
N CYS A 36 4.15 16.41 -2.43
CA CYS A 36 5.05 15.36 -2.95
C CYS A 36 6.42 15.37 -2.29
N ARG A 37 6.80 16.48 -1.64
CA ARG A 37 7.99 16.57 -0.80
C ARG A 37 7.68 16.27 0.67
N GLU A 38 6.51 16.69 1.14
CA GLU A 38 6.10 16.61 2.54
C GLU A 38 5.63 15.20 2.93
N GLU A 39 4.90 14.53 2.04
CA GLU A 39 4.29 13.22 2.28
C GLU A 39 5.13 12.11 1.68
N SER A 40 5.46 11.10 2.47
CA SER A 40 6.04 9.85 2.00
C SER A 40 5.10 8.69 2.32
N TYR A 41 5.18 7.62 1.53
CA TYR A 41 4.51 6.38 1.87
C TYR A 41 5.25 5.75 3.06
N ASN A 42 4.51 5.56 4.15
CA ASN A 42 4.98 4.93 5.37
C ASN A 42 3.95 3.89 5.80
N TYR A 43 4.39 2.63 5.97
CA TYR A 43 3.53 1.56 6.44
C TYR A 43 4.33 0.45 7.14
N GLY A 44 4.09 0.30 8.44
CA GLY A 44 4.94 -0.54 9.31
C GLY A 44 6.40 -0.05 9.37
N ASP A 45 7.26 -0.83 9.99
CA ASP A 45 8.68 -0.44 10.19
C ASP A 45 9.52 -0.59 8.92
N GLN A 46 9.12 -1.52 8.03
CA GLN A 46 9.94 -1.93 6.89
C GLN A 46 9.75 -1.06 5.64
N LEU A 47 8.63 -0.33 5.52
CA LEU A 47 8.33 0.53 4.38
C LEU A 47 8.16 1.96 4.87
N SER A 48 9.28 2.65 5.07
CA SER A 48 9.31 4.04 5.53
C SER A 48 10.03 4.94 4.52
N ASN A 49 9.63 6.21 4.50
CA ASN A 49 10.19 7.25 3.63
C ASN A 49 10.17 6.89 2.13
N ILE A 50 9.16 6.12 1.70
CA ILE A 50 9.05 5.70 0.31
C ILE A 50 8.45 6.85 -0.51
N SER A 51 9.14 7.21 -1.59
CA SER A 51 8.80 8.35 -2.44
C SER A 51 8.58 7.92 -3.90
N TYR A 52 8.69 8.86 -4.84
CA TYR A 52 8.53 8.61 -6.27
C TYR A 52 9.36 7.39 -6.74
N PRO A 53 8.80 6.48 -7.56
CA PRO A 53 7.52 6.58 -8.27
C PRO A 53 6.31 6.11 -7.46
N PHE A 54 6.50 5.67 -6.22
CA PHE A 54 5.42 5.07 -5.44
C PHE A 54 4.50 6.14 -4.85
N TRP A 55 3.23 5.75 -4.69
CA TRP A 55 2.19 6.53 -4.02
C TRP A 55 1.21 5.60 -3.31
N GLY A 56 0.32 6.16 -2.51
CA GLY A 56 -0.64 5.42 -1.69
C GLY A 56 -0.59 5.84 -0.23
N HIS A 57 -1.47 5.26 0.58
CA HIS A 57 -1.70 5.72 1.95
C HIS A 57 -1.96 7.25 1.95
N ASN A 58 -1.05 8.05 2.53
CA ASN A 58 -1.17 9.51 2.58
C ASN A 58 -0.52 10.23 1.39
N ARG A 59 0.27 9.52 0.57
CA ARG A 59 0.97 10.10 -0.58
C ARG A 59 0.06 10.09 -1.82
N PRO A 60 -0.33 11.25 -2.38
CA PRO A 60 -1.23 11.34 -3.53
C PRO A 60 -0.68 10.72 -4.82
N SER A 61 -1.57 10.29 -5.73
CA SER A 61 -1.20 9.67 -7.02
C SER A 61 -0.38 10.59 -7.94
N HIS A 62 -0.65 11.90 -7.93
CA HIS A 62 0.15 12.87 -8.69
C HIS A 62 1.60 12.97 -8.24
N CYS A 63 1.90 12.52 -7.02
CA CYS A 63 3.27 12.43 -6.51
C CYS A 63 4.02 11.15 -6.94
N GLY A 64 3.32 10.20 -7.55
CA GLY A 64 3.85 8.96 -8.14
C GLY A 64 3.86 8.93 -9.67
N GLY A 65 3.44 10.03 -10.33
CA GLY A 65 3.43 10.11 -11.79
C GLY A 65 2.19 9.50 -12.47
N GLY A 66 1.09 9.30 -11.73
CA GLY A 66 -0.19 8.83 -12.27
C GLY A 66 -0.72 7.61 -11.54
N ASP A 67 -1.34 6.68 -12.27
CA ASP A 67 -2.07 5.53 -11.69
C ASP A 67 -1.18 4.31 -11.43
N LEU A 68 0.05 4.30 -11.95
CA LEU A 68 1.01 3.21 -11.77
C LEU A 68 1.72 3.31 -10.42
N PHE A 69 2.27 2.19 -9.95
CA PHE A 69 3.05 2.13 -8.71
C PHE A 69 2.30 2.47 -7.42
N TYR A 70 0.98 2.25 -7.42
CA TYR A 70 0.17 2.30 -6.21
C TYR A 70 0.58 1.21 -5.21
N LEU A 71 0.96 1.64 -4.00
CA LEU A 71 1.16 0.78 -2.85
C LEU A 71 -0.13 0.73 -2.03
N ASN A 72 -0.83 -0.40 -2.12
CA ASN A 72 -2.00 -0.67 -1.30
C ASN A 72 -1.56 -1.25 0.04
N CYS A 73 -1.99 -0.65 1.14
CA CYS A 73 -1.68 -1.15 2.47
C CYS A 73 -2.88 -1.92 3.06
N PHE A 74 -2.61 -2.97 3.83
CA PHE A 74 -3.61 -3.64 4.64
C PHE A 74 -2.98 -4.28 5.88
N GLU A 75 -3.76 -4.29 6.96
CA GLU A 75 -3.41 -4.96 8.20
C GLU A 75 -4.17 -6.29 8.25
N ASP A 76 -3.44 -7.40 8.42
CA ASP A 76 -4.09 -8.69 8.63
C ASP A 76 -4.61 -8.84 10.07
N GLN A 77 -5.39 -9.89 10.33
CA GLN A 77 -5.96 -10.14 11.67
C GLN A 77 -4.90 -10.36 12.76
N ARG A 78 -3.64 -10.61 12.38
CA ARG A 78 -2.50 -10.81 13.28
C ARG A 78 -1.69 -9.52 13.45
N LYS A 79 -2.17 -8.38 12.95
CA LYS A 79 -1.51 -7.08 12.95
C LYS A 79 -0.19 -7.06 12.16
N ASN A 80 -0.09 -7.91 11.14
CA ASN A 80 1.00 -7.82 10.19
C ASN A 80 0.67 -6.75 9.15
N PHE A 81 1.48 -5.69 9.14
CA PHE A 81 1.44 -4.65 8.13
C PHE A 81 1.94 -5.22 6.81
N THR A 82 1.04 -5.32 5.82
CA THR A 82 1.38 -5.80 4.49
C THR A 82 1.07 -4.72 3.45
N SER A 83 1.99 -4.56 2.50
CA SER A 83 1.75 -3.71 1.34
C SER A 83 1.78 -4.54 0.06
N THR A 84 0.88 -4.24 -0.85
CA THR A 84 0.84 -4.85 -2.18
C THR A 84 0.93 -3.81 -3.28
N ILE A 85 1.36 -4.27 -4.45
CA ILE A 85 1.44 -3.50 -5.67
C ILE A 85 0.86 -4.34 -6.81
N LEU A 86 -0.02 -3.73 -7.61
CA LEU A 86 -0.55 -4.32 -8.83
C LEU A 86 0.34 -3.88 -10.00
N LEU A 87 1.02 -4.83 -10.64
CA LEU A 87 1.83 -4.57 -11.83
C LEU A 87 1.28 -5.42 -12.98
N GLY A 88 0.72 -4.76 -14.00
CA GLY A 88 -0.04 -5.44 -15.04
C GLY A 88 -1.29 -6.12 -14.45
N SER A 89 -1.44 -7.42 -14.67
CA SER A 89 -2.53 -8.24 -14.11
C SER A 89 -2.14 -9.02 -12.85
N GLN A 90 -0.94 -8.78 -12.29
CA GLN A 90 -0.39 -9.58 -11.20
C GLN A 90 -0.20 -8.74 -9.94
N ASN A 91 -0.74 -9.22 -8.83
CA ASN A 91 -0.52 -8.65 -7.51
C ASN A 91 0.74 -9.23 -6.86
N PHE A 92 1.53 -8.33 -6.28
CA PHE A 92 2.74 -8.66 -5.54
C PHE A 92 2.68 -8.09 -4.14
N THR A 93 3.09 -8.88 -3.15
CA THR A 93 3.37 -8.42 -1.80
C THR A 93 4.77 -7.81 -1.80
N VAL A 94 4.86 -6.56 -1.38
CA VAL A 94 6.12 -5.82 -1.22
C VAL A 94 6.77 -6.26 0.08
N LEU A 95 7.96 -6.86 -0.04
CA LEU A 95 8.73 -7.35 1.11
C LEU A 95 9.74 -6.30 1.59
N ASN A 96 10.31 -5.51 0.67
CA ASN A 96 11.26 -4.47 1.00
C ASN A 96 11.41 -3.48 -0.16
N ILE A 97 11.63 -2.20 0.15
CA ILE A 97 12.10 -1.20 -0.81
C ILE A 97 13.39 -0.62 -0.27
N ASN A 98 14.50 -0.81 -1.00
CA ASN A 98 15.80 -0.29 -0.62
C ASN A 98 16.14 0.92 -1.49
N LEU A 99 16.06 2.11 -0.89
CA LEU A 99 16.29 3.39 -1.58
C LEU A 99 17.76 3.64 -1.93
N THR A 100 18.71 2.99 -1.23
CA THR A 100 20.15 3.12 -1.50
C THR A 100 20.58 2.34 -2.75
N THR A 101 19.99 1.16 -2.94
CA THR A 101 20.29 0.27 -4.09
C THR A 101 19.27 0.39 -5.21
N TYR A 102 18.22 1.20 -5.01
CA TYR A 102 17.09 1.35 -5.95
C TYR A 102 16.45 0.01 -6.31
N THR A 103 16.28 -0.88 -5.32
CA THR A 103 15.69 -2.20 -5.52
C THR A 103 14.39 -2.36 -4.74
N ILE A 104 13.43 -3.05 -5.36
CA ILE A 104 12.22 -3.54 -4.70
C ILE A 104 12.29 -5.06 -4.63
N LYS A 105 12.11 -5.61 -3.43
CA LYS A 105 11.95 -7.04 -3.21
C LYS A 105 10.47 -7.32 -3.01
N MET A 106 9.95 -8.24 -3.80
CA MET A 106 8.54 -8.57 -3.82
C MET A 106 8.34 -10.06 -4.09
N ARG A 107 7.19 -10.58 -3.67
CA ARG A 107 6.72 -11.94 -4.00
C ARG A 107 5.30 -11.88 -4.56
N ARG A 108 4.92 -12.85 -5.37
CA ARG A 108 3.52 -12.99 -5.79
C ARG A 108 2.63 -13.21 -4.58
N THR A 109 1.56 -12.42 -4.48
CA THR A 109 0.65 -12.49 -3.34
C THR A 109 -0.10 -13.82 -3.29
N ASP A 110 -0.45 -14.37 -4.45
CA ASP A 110 -1.16 -15.64 -4.59
C ASP A 110 -0.32 -16.87 -4.23
N LEU A 111 1.01 -16.74 -4.16
CA LEU A 111 1.93 -17.82 -3.78
C LEU A 111 2.34 -17.78 -2.30
N ALA A 112 1.72 -16.91 -1.49
CA ALA A 112 2.09 -16.74 -0.08
C ALA A 112 1.68 -17.93 0.81
N ASP A 113 0.54 -18.55 0.52
CA ASP A 113 -0.06 -19.60 1.37
C ASP A 113 0.01 -21.00 0.75
N GLU A 114 0.12 -21.11 -0.58
CA GLU A 114 0.21 -22.40 -1.28
C GLU A 114 1.53 -22.55 -2.04
N VAL A 115 2.52 -23.12 -1.36
CA VAL A 115 3.84 -23.43 -1.95
C VAL A 115 3.77 -24.56 -3.00
N CYS A 116 2.64 -25.28 -3.07
CA CYS A 116 2.49 -26.53 -3.83
C CYS A 116 1.28 -26.58 -4.79
N THR A 117 0.80 -25.45 -5.31
CA THR A 117 -0.27 -25.46 -6.31
C THR A 117 0.30 -25.87 -7.68
N LEU A 118 -0.23 -26.93 -8.30
CA LEU A 118 0.19 -27.42 -9.63
C LEU A 118 -0.11 -26.45 -10.80
N LYS A 119 -0.74 -25.31 -10.52
CA LYS A 119 -1.03 -24.25 -11.50
C LYS A 119 0.05 -23.19 -11.45
N PHE A 120 1.03 -23.34 -12.33
CA PHE A 120 2.04 -22.31 -12.59
C PHE A 120 1.46 -21.32 -13.60
N ASN A 121 1.03 -20.16 -13.13
CA ASN A 121 0.80 -19.02 -14.03
C ASN A 121 2.13 -18.30 -14.26
N ASP A 122 2.35 -17.81 -15.49
CA ASP A 122 3.53 -17.02 -15.80
C ASP A 122 3.61 -15.78 -14.90
N THR A 123 4.81 -15.51 -14.39
CA THR A 123 5.08 -14.25 -13.67
C THR A 123 5.53 -13.22 -14.70
N TYR A 124 4.62 -12.34 -15.10
CA TYR A 124 4.90 -11.32 -16.10
C TYR A 124 5.03 -9.94 -15.45
N LEU A 125 6.18 -9.29 -15.69
CA LEU A 125 6.44 -7.89 -15.39
C LEU A 125 6.52 -7.16 -16.73
N SER A 126 5.46 -6.42 -17.07
CA SER A 126 5.42 -5.67 -18.34
C SER A 126 6.54 -4.63 -18.38
N PRO A 127 7.49 -4.69 -19.33
CA PRO A 127 8.60 -3.73 -19.38
C PRO A 127 8.13 -2.29 -19.67
N ASN A 128 6.94 -2.14 -20.26
CA ASN A 128 6.37 -0.83 -20.62
C ASN A 128 6.11 0.06 -19.40
N ILE A 129 5.91 -0.50 -18.20
CA ILE A 129 5.70 0.29 -16.98
C ILE A 129 6.97 1.04 -16.52
N PHE A 130 8.13 0.65 -17.05
CA PHE A 130 9.42 1.27 -16.73
C PHE A 130 9.93 2.19 -17.84
N GLN A 131 9.13 2.39 -18.89
CA GLN A 131 9.47 3.31 -19.97
C GLN A 131 9.00 4.71 -19.62
N PHE A 132 9.89 5.69 -19.72
CA PHE A 132 9.52 7.10 -19.62
C PHE A 132 8.95 7.58 -20.97
N PRO A 133 7.94 8.47 -20.98
CA PRO A 133 7.52 9.12 -22.21
C PRO A 133 8.72 9.87 -22.81
N THR A 134 9.04 9.56 -24.06
CA THR A 134 10.02 10.31 -24.88
C THR A 134 9.43 11.59 -25.42
#